data_AF-X6DN92-F1
#
_entry.id   AF-X6DN92-F1
#
_cell.length_a   1.000
_cell.length_b   1.000
_cell.length_c   1.000
_cell.angle_alpha   90.00
_cell.angle_beta   90.00
_cell.angle_gamma   90.00
#
_symmetry.space_group_name_H-M   'P 1'
#
loop_
_entity.id
_entity.type
_entity.pdbx_description
1 polymer ?
#
loop_
_entity_poly.entity_id
_entity_poly.type
_entity_poly.pdbx_seq_one_letter_code
_entity_poly.pdbx_strand_id
1 'polypeptide(L)'
;MPNDGQRNEDNHRDAPATSHEISDAGDLTGRLKPDIQEPSRATLLPHPDLVITQGTIIPCILQTAVDTNLPGYVKCVLPKDVRGATNNVVLLDRGTTVIGEIQRGLQQGDARVFVLWTRIETPDHALVSLASPGADELGRSGMPGTVDNHFWQRFGGAMLMSVIQGAFQAAGQYAGSSGGGSGINSFQSNAGQAVDTTLRATINVPPTLKKNQGDAVSIFVARDLDFSDVYDLRAIAVAPAPQHRQRRRDNNATGG
;
A
#
# COMPACT_ATOMS: atom_id res chain seq x y z
N MET A 1 -7.15 35.26 85.95
CA MET A 1 -8.61 35.53 85.92
C MET A 1 -9.10 35.22 84.51
N PRO A 2 -10.24 34.52 84.38
CA PRO A 2 -10.58 33.59 83.30
C PRO A 2 -11.60 34.18 82.29
N ASN A 3 -11.86 33.46 81.20
CA ASN A 3 -13.18 33.22 80.55
C ASN A 3 -12.97 32.89 79.07
N ASP A 4 -13.77 32.07 78.40
CA ASP A 4 -14.76 31.06 78.79
C ASP A 4 -15.07 30.37 77.46
N GLY A 5 -15.27 29.06 77.48
CA GLY A 5 -15.78 28.35 76.31
C GLY A 5 -17.25 28.68 76.07
N GLN A 6 -17.62 28.86 74.81
CA GLN A 6 -18.96 28.61 74.28
C GLN A 6 -18.79 28.01 72.88
N ARG A 7 -19.18 26.77 72.60
CA ARG A 7 -20.52 26.13 72.59
C ARG A 7 -20.89 25.93 71.13
N ASN A 8 -20.82 24.66 70.71
CA ASN A 8 -21.34 24.15 69.44
C ASN A 8 -22.86 24.32 69.39
N GLU A 9 -23.38 24.70 68.23
CA GLU A 9 -24.75 24.42 67.81
C GLU A 9 -24.78 24.21 66.28
N ASP A 10 -25.08 22.96 65.91
CA ASP A 10 -25.83 22.45 64.76
C ASP A 10 -26.06 23.36 63.55
N ASN A 11 -25.78 22.87 62.32
CA ASN A 11 -26.88 22.48 61.44
C ASN A 11 -26.47 21.75 60.16
N HIS A 12 -27.37 20.84 59.79
CA HIS A 12 -27.75 20.42 58.44
C HIS A 12 -26.77 19.65 57.54
N ARG A 13 -27.06 18.34 57.49
CA ARG A 13 -26.78 17.45 56.37
C ARG A 13 -27.63 17.89 55.17
N ASP A 14 -26.98 18.32 54.10
CA ASP A 14 -27.51 18.26 52.74
C ASP A 14 -26.45 17.60 51.86
N ALA A 15 -26.74 16.37 51.43
CA ALA A 15 -25.98 15.71 50.38
C ALA A 15 -26.43 16.28 49.03
N PRO A 16 -25.53 16.73 48.14
CA PRO A 16 -25.86 16.87 46.74
C PRO A 16 -25.64 15.55 46.01
N ALA A 17 -26.66 15.20 45.23
CA ALA A 17 -26.72 14.08 44.33
C ALA A 17 -25.53 14.03 43.36
N THR A 18 -25.13 12.81 43.03
CA THR A 18 -24.23 12.46 41.93
C THR A 18 -24.73 13.06 40.62
N SER A 19 -24.18 14.21 40.23
CA SER A 19 -24.24 14.66 38.85
C SER A 19 -23.29 13.77 38.05
N HIS A 20 -23.84 12.98 37.14
CA HIS A 20 -23.09 12.32 36.08
C HIS A 20 -22.26 13.39 35.34
N GLU A 21 -20.95 13.42 35.60
CA GLU A 21 -19.99 14.10 34.74
C GLU A 21 -20.01 13.39 33.39
N ILE A 22 -20.73 13.98 32.44
CA ILE A 22 -20.58 13.66 31.03
C ILE A 22 -19.19 14.17 30.64
N SER A 23 -18.21 13.27 30.69
CA SER A 23 -16.88 13.45 30.14
C SER A 23 -16.96 13.53 28.60
N ASP A 24 -17.41 14.67 28.08
CA ASP A 24 -17.49 14.92 26.63
C ASP A 24 -16.89 16.30 26.25
N ALA A 25 -15.89 16.74 27.00
CA ALA A 25 -15.09 17.94 26.69
C ALA A 25 -13.66 17.59 26.25
N GLY A 26 -13.39 16.32 25.91
CA GLY A 26 -12.06 15.78 25.62
C GLY A 26 -11.74 15.48 24.16
N ASP A 27 -12.74 15.26 23.29
CA ASP A 27 -12.48 14.75 21.92
C ASP A 27 -12.29 15.85 20.88
N LEU A 28 -13.09 16.91 20.91
CA LEU A 28 -13.01 17.99 19.92
C LEU A 28 -11.85 18.96 20.20
N THR A 29 -11.65 19.36 21.46
CA THR A 29 -10.59 20.31 21.86
C THR A 29 -9.18 19.74 21.65
N GLY A 30 -9.02 18.42 21.77
CA GLY A 30 -7.76 17.73 21.46
C GLY A 30 -7.46 17.65 19.96
N ARG A 31 -8.51 17.54 19.14
CA ARG A 31 -8.43 17.53 17.67
C ARG A 31 -8.32 18.92 17.04
N LEU A 32 -8.70 19.96 17.79
CA LEU A 32 -8.63 21.37 17.37
C LEU A 32 -7.33 22.06 17.80
N LYS A 33 -6.31 21.32 18.26
CA LYS A 33 -4.98 21.89 18.48
C LYS A 33 -4.36 22.21 17.11
N PRO A 34 -4.17 23.50 16.77
CA PRO A 34 -3.48 23.84 15.54
C PRO A 34 -2.05 23.28 15.65
N ASP A 35 -1.66 22.48 14.67
CA ASP A 35 -0.28 22.05 14.49
C ASP A 35 0.54 23.29 14.15
N ILE A 36 1.23 23.85 15.15
CA ILE A 36 2.11 25.02 14.96
C ILE A 36 3.36 24.49 14.25
N GLN A 37 3.31 24.44 12.92
CA GLN A 37 4.46 24.04 12.11
C GLN A 37 5.45 25.19 11.97
N GLU A 38 6.74 24.88 12.05
CA GLU A 38 7.79 25.85 11.74
C GLU A 38 7.72 26.27 10.26
N PRO A 39 7.99 27.55 9.94
CA PRO A 39 7.97 28.01 8.56
C PRO A 39 9.01 27.26 7.72
N SER A 40 8.56 26.52 6.71
CA SER A 40 9.44 25.85 5.75
C SER A 40 9.90 26.82 4.65
N ARG A 41 11.17 26.73 4.24
CA ARG A 41 11.73 27.55 3.15
C ARG A 41 11.59 26.81 1.83
N ALA A 42 11.06 27.50 0.81
CA ALA A 42 11.05 26.98 -0.54
C ALA A 42 12.47 26.91 -1.11
N THR A 43 12.76 25.83 -1.83
CA THR A 43 14.01 25.63 -2.59
C THR A 43 13.65 25.35 -4.04
N LEU A 44 14.48 25.82 -4.98
CA LEU A 44 14.31 25.51 -6.41
C LEU A 44 14.99 24.19 -6.76
N LEU A 45 14.37 23.43 -7.67
CA LEU A 45 14.95 22.21 -8.20
C LEU A 45 16.10 22.57 -9.16
N PRO A 46 17.33 22.05 -8.97
CA PRO A 46 18.49 22.50 -9.74
C PRO A 46 18.38 22.23 -11.25
N HIS A 47 18.02 20.99 -11.62
CA HIS A 47 17.93 20.53 -13.01
C HIS A 47 16.54 19.96 -13.31
N PRO A 48 15.50 20.80 -13.43
CA PRO A 48 14.12 20.32 -13.51
C PRO A 48 13.82 19.52 -14.79
N ASP A 49 14.60 19.71 -15.86
CA ASP A 49 14.50 18.89 -17.08
C ASP A 49 15.07 17.47 -16.88
N LEU A 50 16.02 17.29 -15.95
CA LEU A 50 16.78 16.05 -15.75
C LEU A 50 16.40 15.30 -14.46
N VAL A 51 15.31 15.70 -13.81
CA VAL A 51 14.83 15.09 -12.57
C VAL A 51 13.41 14.57 -12.75
N ILE A 52 13.16 13.33 -12.31
CA ILE A 52 11.80 12.81 -12.06
C ILE A 52 11.48 13.09 -10.61
N THR A 53 10.45 13.90 -10.35
CA THR A 53 10.09 14.29 -8.99
C THR A 53 9.36 13.18 -8.24
N GLN A 54 9.50 13.18 -6.92
CA GLN A 54 8.68 12.40 -6.00
C GLN A 54 7.18 12.64 -6.27
N GLY A 55 6.41 11.56 -6.20
CA GLY A 55 4.97 11.56 -6.48
C GLY A 55 4.63 11.24 -7.94
N THR A 56 5.62 11.16 -8.83
CA THR A 56 5.39 10.72 -10.22
C THR A 56 4.92 9.27 -10.25
N ILE A 57 3.86 9.00 -11.03
CA ILE A 57 3.36 7.63 -11.28
C ILE A 57 3.95 7.12 -12.58
N ILE A 58 4.81 6.10 -12.49
CA ILE A 58 5.41 5.45 -13.66
C ILE A 58 4.61 4.18 -13.97
N PRO A 59 3.87 4.11 -15.09
CA PRO A 59 3.18 2.89 -15.48
C PRO A 59 4.17 1.86 -16.00
N CYS A 60 3.91 0.60 -15.71
CA CYS A 60 4.77 -0.52 -16.04
C CYS A 60 3.91 -1.76 -16.36
N ILE A 61 4.42 -2.65 -17.21
CA ILE A 61 3.77 -3.91 -17.54
C ILE A 61 4.57 -5.05 -16.95
N LEU A 62 3.95 -5.90 -16.13
CA LEU A 62 4.60 -7.05 -15.52
C LEU A 62 5.12 -8.02 -16.60
N GLN A 63 6.36 -8.45 -16.46
CA GLN A 63 6.98 -9.49 -17.28
C GLN A 63 6.93 -10.86 -16.59
N THR A 64 6.88 -10.86 -15.25
CA THR A 64 6.78 -12.06 -14.42
C THR A 64 5.37 -12.22 -13.87
N ALA A 65 4.88 -13.45 -13.80
CA ALA A 65 3.73 -13.78 -12.97
C ALA A 65 4.10 -13.61 -11.50
N VAL A 66 3.13 -13.21 -10.68
CA VAL A 66 3.29 -13.03 -9.24
C VAL A 66 2.46 -14.06 -8.52
N ASP A 67 3.10 -14.78 -7.60
CA ASP A 67 2.45 -15.64 -6.62
C ASP A 67 3.03 -15.31 -5.24
N THR A 68 2.19 -14.84 -4.32
CA THR A 68 2.64 -14.42 -2.98
C THR A 68 2.79 -15.58 -2.00
N ASN A 69 2.73 -16.83 -2.46
CA ASN A 69 3.05 -17.99 -1.62
C ASN A 69 4.49 -17.91 -1.08
N LEU A 70 5.42 -17.38 -1.86
CA LEU A 70 6.82 -17.22 -1.49
C LEU A 70 7.31 -15.78 -1.77
N PRO A 71 8.16 -15.22 -0.91
CA PRO A 71 8.92 -14.01 -1.23
C PRO A 71 9.78 -14.23 -2.48
N GLY A 72 9.91 -13.19 -3.30
CA GLY A 72 10.64 -13.30 -4.56
C GLY A 72 10.74 -11.98 -5.30
N TYR A 73 11.36 -12.04 -6.49
CA TYR A 73 11.57 -10.90 -7.36
C TYR A 73 10.47 -10.79 -8.41
N VAL A 74 10.17 -9.56 -8.79
CA VAL A 74 9.27 -9.23 -9.88
C VAL A 74 9.97 -8.32 -10.89
N LYS A 75 9.63 -8.49 -12.16
CA LYS A 75 10.16 -7.66 -13.25
C LYS A 75 9.00 -7.04 -14.00
N CYS A 76 9.13 -5.76 -14.33
CA CYS A 76 8.22 -5.08 -15.24
C CYS A 76 9.00 -4.25 -16.27
N VAL A 77 8.33 -3.86 -17.35
CA VAL A 77 8.88 -3.03 -18.42
C VAL A 77 8.01 -1.81 -18.67
N LEU A 78 8.63 -0.66 -18.91
CA LEU A 78 7.92 0.58 -19.22
C LEU A 78 7.34 0.50 -20.64
N PRO A 79 6.00 0.67 -20.81
CA PRO A 79 5.37 0.65 -22.12
C PRO A 79 5.55 1.99 -22.88
N LYS A 80 5.87 3.08 -22.17
CA LYS A 80 6.00 4.42 -22.72
C LYS A 80 7.14 5.19 -22.04
N ASP A 81 7.59 6.22 -22.73
CA ASP A 81 8.63 7.12 -22.25
C ASP A 81 8.14 7.92 -21.02
N VAL A 82 9.00 8.06 -20.02
CA VAL A 82 8.78 8.90 -18.83
C VAL A 82 9.71 10.11 -18.92
N ARG A 83 9.14 11.28 -18.68
CA ARG A 83 9.83 12.56 -18.81
C ARG A 83 10.16 13.17 -17.46
N GLY A 84 11.11 14.10 -17.45
CA GLY A 84 11.46 14.91 -16.28
C GLY A 84 10.33 15.87 -15.85
N ALA A 85 10.57 16.64 -14.79
CA ALA A 85 9.58 17.49 -14.13
C ALA A 85 8.97 18.56 -15.06
N THR A 86 9.75 19.07 -16.02
CA THR A 86 9.29 20.04 -17.04
C THR A 86 8.61 19.40 -18.24
N ASN A 87 8.63 18.06 -18.35
CA ASN A 87 8.11 17.29 -19.47
C ASN A 87 8.83 17.53 -20.83
N ASN A 88 9.98 18.20 -20.82
CA ASN A 88 10.77 18.51 -22.02
C ASN A 88 11.68 17.36 -22.48
N VAL A 89 12.26 16.63 -21.53
CA VAL A 89 13.28 15.61 -21.77
C VAL A 89 12.76 14.25 -21.31
N VAL A 90 12.97 13.21 -22.13
CA VAL A 90 12.72 11.81 -21.76
C VAL A 90 13.91 11.33 -20.94
N LEU A 91 13.65 10.78 -19.75
CA LEU A 91 14.69 10.28 -18.84
C LEU A 91 14.64 8.76 -18.71
N LEU A 92 13.46 8.16 -18.88
CA LEU A 92 13.32 6.70 -18.98
C LEU A 92 12.61 6.39 -20.29
N ASP A 93 13.31 5.76 -21.22
CA ASP A 93 12.74 5.35 -22.48
C ASP A 93 11.79 4.16 -22.30
N ARG A 94 10.84 4.01 -23.23
CA ARG A 94 10.08 2.77 -23.40
C ARG A 94 11.04 1.57 -23.51
N GLY A 95 10.67 0.45 -22.90
CA GLY A 95 11.54 -0.72 -22.84
C GLY A 95 12.51 -0.70 -21.65
N THR A 96 12.62 0.40 -20.91
CA THR A 96 13.27 0.42 -19.59
C THR A 96 12.70 -0.68 -18.71
N THR A 97 13.58 -1.46 -18.08
CA THR A 97 13.18 -2.55 -17.21
C THR A 97 13.29 -2.14 -15.75
N VAL A 98 12.36 -2.61 -14.93
CA VAL A 98 12.35 -2.34 -13.49
C VAL A 98 12.29 -3.66 -12.75
N ILE A 99 13.13 -3.78 -11.73
CA ILE A 99 13.21 -4.92 -10.84
C ILE A 99 12.70 -4.49 -9.48
N GLY A 100 11.84 -5.32 -8.90
CA GLY A 100 11.32 -5.16 -7.57
C GLY A 100 11.29 -6.49 -6.83
N GLU A 101 10.89 -6.43 -5.57
CA GLU A 101 10.79 -7.58 -4.69
C GLU A 101 9.50 -7.56 -3.88
N ILE A 102 9.03 -8.75 -3.57
CA ILE A 102 7.93 -9.02 -2.67
C ILE A 102 8.56 -9.64 -1.42
N GLN A 103 8.63 -8.87 -0.35
CA GLN A 103 9.29 -9.29 0.89
C GLN A 103 8.39 -10.17 1.77
N ARG A 104 7.06 -9.97 1.70
CA ARG A 104 6.09 -10.71 2.50
C ARG A 104 4.88 -11.14 1.68
N GLY A 105 4.30 -12.27 2.08
CA GLY A 105 2.99 -12.71 1.61
C GLY A 105 1.85 -11.84 2.15
N LEU A 106 0.63 -12.20 1.74
CA LEU A 106 -0.59 -11.55 2.21
C LEU A 106 -0.94 -11.99 3.64
N GLN A 107 -1.54 -11.07 4.40
CA GLN A 107 -2.16 -11.35 5.68
C GLN A 107 -3.69 -11.41 5.53
N GLN A 108 -4.37 -11.93 6.55
CA GLN A 108 -5.83 -11.96 6.56
C GLN A 108 -6.40 -10.54 6.44
N GLY A 109 -7.28 -10.33 5.44
CA GLY A 109 -7.86 -9.02 5.16
C GLY A 109 -7.10 -8.21 4.11
N ASP A 110 -5.86 -8.60 3.76
CA ASP A 110 -5.15 -8.01 2.63
C ASP A 110 -5.84 -8.44 1.33
N ALA A 111 -6.08 -7.49 0.42
CA ALA A 111 -6.59 -7.74 -0.92
C ALA A 111 -5.59 -7.33 -2.02
N ARG A 112 -4.38 -6.94 -1.62
CA ARG A 112 -3.30 -6.44 -2.49
C ARG A 112 -1.95 -6.85 -1.95
N VAL A 113 -1.01 -7.10 -2.86
CA VAL A 113 0.38 -7.37 -2.51
C VAL A 113 1.19 -6.08 -2.53
N PHE A 114 2.03 -5.88 -1.51
CA PHE A 114 3.01 -4.81 -1.51
C PHE A 114 4.26 -5.25 -2.28
N VAL A 115 4.70 -4.40 -3.20
CA VAL A 115 5.93 -4.60 -3.98
C VAL A 115 6.84 -3.42 -3.74
N LEU A 116 8.12 -3.70 -3.49
CA LEU A 116 9.16 -2.69 -3.42
C LEU A 116 9.96 -2.71 -4.72
N TRP A 117 9.88 -1.65 -5.52
CA TRP A 117 10.68 -1.49 -6.72
C TRP A 117 12.05 -0.93 -6.33
N THR A 118 13.11 -1.68 -6.61
CA THR A 118 14.45 -1.40 -6.10
C THR A 118 15.35 -0.77 -7.14
N ARG A 119 15.27 -1.22 -8.40
CA ARG A 119 16.18 -0.80 -9.47
C ARG A 119 15.47 -0.61 -10.80
N ILE A 120 15.83 0.46 -11.50
CA ILE A 120 15.50 0.73 -12.90
C ILE A 120 16.76 0.57 -13.75
N GLU A 121 16.63 -0.04 -14.92
CA GLU A 121 17.67 -0.16 -15.95
C GLU A 121 17.11 0.29 -17.31
N THR A 122 17.69 1.37 -17.86
CA THR A 122 17.33 1.87 -19.19
C THR A 122 17.91 0.98 -20.30
N PRO A 123 17.40 1.07 -21.54
CA PRO A 123 17.99 0.34 -22.68
C PRO A 123 19.47 0.68 -22.92
N ASP A 124 19.91 1.87 -22.53
CA ASP A 124 21.31 2.32 -22.59
C ASP A 124 22.15 1.91 -21.37
N HIS A 125 21.64 1.00 -20.53
CA HIS A 125 22.27 0.49 -19.31
C HIS A 125 22.54 1.55 -18.21
N ALA A 126 21.79 2.65 -18.22
CA ALA A 126 21.77 3.56 -17.07
C ALA A 126 20.99 2.90 -15.93
N LEU A 127 21.58 2.91 -14.72
CA LEU A 127 21.01 2.29 -13.54
C LEU A 127 20.57 3.34 -12.53
N VAL A 128 19.34 3.22 -12.05
CA VAL A 128 18.80 4.12 -11.01
C VAL A 128 18.22 3.31 -9.86
N SER A 129 18.60 3.68 -8.64
CA SER A 129 18.02 3.10 -7.43
C SER A 129 16.72 3.83 -7.08
N LEU A 130 15.62 3.09 -7.07
CA LEU A 130 14.29 3.66 -6.98
C LEU A 130 13.72 3.58 -5.55
N ALA A 131 13.93 2.44 -4.88
CA ALA A 131 13.40 2.12 -3.54
C ALA A 131 12.01 2.73 -3.29
N SER A 132 11.06 2.43 -4.19
CA SER A 132 9.73 3.02 -4.24
C SER A 132 8.62 1.97 -4.22
N PRO A 133 7.48 2.25 -3.59
CA PRO A 133 6.39 1.30 -3.50
C PRO A 133 5.68 1.11 -4.85
N GLY A 134 5.22 -0.12 -5.08
CA GLY A 134 4.30 -0.44 -6.16
C GLY A 134 2.90 0.08 -5.86
N ALA A 135 2.22 0.50 -6.93
CA ALA A 135 0.86 0.98 -6.92
C ALA A 135 0.04 0.32 -8.04
N ASP A 136 -1.27 0.45 -7.96
CA ASP A 136 -2.17 0.02 -9.04
C ASP A 136 -2.30 1.08 -10.14
N GLU A 137 -3.10 0.79 -11.15
CA GLU A 137 -3.34 1.69 -12.29
C GLU A 137 -3.92 3.06 -11.87
N LEU A 138 -4.56 3.15 -10.71
CA LEU A 138 -5.12 4.38 -10.14
C LEU A 138 -4.21 5.00 -9.07
N GLY A 139 -3.00 4.46 -8.85
CA GLY A 139 -2.06 4.97 -7.86
C GLY A 139 -2.34 4.53 -6.42
N ARG A 140 -3.26 3.59 -6.17
CA ARG A 140 -3.45 3.02 -4.83
C ARG A 140 -2.29 2.10 -4.47
N SER A 141 -1.85 2.11 -3.22
CA SER A 141 -0.73 1.27 -2.76
C SER A 141 -0.98 -0.23 -2.97
N GLY A 142 0.06 -0.92 -3.42
CA GLY A 142 0.04 -2.35 -3.69
C GLY A 142 -0.66 -2.73 -5.00
N MET A 143 -0.40 -3.94 -5.47
CA MET A 143 -0.95 -4.46 -6.73
C MET A 143 -2.15 -5.36 -6.43
N PRO A 144 -3.30 -5.17 -7.12
CA PRO A 144 -4.44 -6.06 -7.00
C PRO A 144 -4.17 -7.37 -7.76
N GLY A 145 -4.82 -8.43 -7.31
CA GLY A 145 -4.78 -9.74 -7.95
C GLY A 145 -5.88 -10.65 -7.43
N THR A 146 -5.89 -11.89 -7.89
CA THR A 146 -6.84 -12.91 -7.45
C THR A 146 -6.37 -13.46 -6.10
N VAL A 147 -7.19 -13.28 -5.07
CA VAL A 147 -6.90 -13.76 -3.72
C VAL A 147 -7.50 -15.16 -3.51
N ASP A 148 -6.67 -16.12 -3.12
CA ASP A 148 -7.09 -17.42 -2.61
C ASP A 148 -7.00 -17.43 -1.09
N ASN A 149 -8.16 -17.47 -0.43
CA ASN A 149 -8.24 -17.53 1.02
C ASN A 149 -7.96 -18.93 1.59
N HIS A 150 -7.75 -19.93 0.73
CA HIS A 150 -7.54 -21.32 1.09
C HIS A 150 -8.64 -21.87 2.02
N PHE A 151 -9.90 -21.46 1.81
CA PHE A 151 -11.00 -21.72 2.75
C PHE A 151 -11.21 -23.21 3.03
N TRP A 152 -11.16 -24.06 2.00
CA TRP A 152 -11.34 -25.51 2.17
C TRP A 152 -10.17 -26.16 2.89
N GLN A 153 -8.94 -25.72 2.60
CA GLN A 153 -7.77 -26.15 3.37
C GLN A 153 -7.87 -25.65 4.82
N ARG A 154 -8.47 -24.46 5.03
CA ARG A 154 -8.55 -23.79 6.33
C ARG A 154 -9.64 -24.30 7.27
N PHE A 155 -10.77 -24.69 6.71
CA PHE A 155 -11.96 -25.01 7.49
C PHE A 155 -12.55 -26.38 7.14
N GLY A 156 -12.07 -27.04 6.09
CA GLY A 156 -12.61 -28.34 5.66
C GLY A 156 -12.50 -29.42 6.72
N GLY A 157 -11.35 -29.53 7.41
CA GLY A 157 -11.16 -30.49 8.50
C GLY A 157 -12.07 -30.23 9.71
N ALA A 158 -12.20 -28.95 10.11
CA ALA A 158 -13.07 -28.56 11.21
C ALA A 158 -14.56 -28.80 10.87
N MET A 159 -14.98 -28.48 9.65
CA MET A 159 -16.34 -28.75 9.18
C MET A 159 -16.66 -30.25 9.16
N LEU A 160 -15.75 -31.10 8.65
CA LEU A 160 -15.92 -32.55 8.67
C LEU A 160 -16.05 -33.08 10.09
N MET A 161 -15.20 -32.62 11.01
CA MET A 161 -15.28 -33.00 12.42
C MET A 161 -16.60 -32.55 13.07
N SER A 162 -17.10 -31.36 12.77
CA SER A 162 -18.41 -30.90 13.24
C SER A 162 -19.55 -31.78 12.74
N VAL A 163 -19.50 -32.23 11.48
CA VAL A 163 -20.48 -33.18 10.92
C VAL A 163 -20.40 -34.53 11.64
N ILE A 164 -19.19 -35.03 11.88
CA ILE A 164 -18.98 -36.29 12.61
C ILE A 164 -19.51 -36.18 14.04
N GLN A 165 -19.17 -35.11 14.77
CA GLN A 165 -19.66 -34.87 16.13
C GLN A 165 -21.19 -34.74 16.17
N GLY A 166 -21.78 -33.99 15.22
CA GLY A 166 -23.23 -33.86 15.09
C GLY A 166 -23.92 -35.20 14.81
N ALA A 167 -23.34 -36.04 13.96
CA ALA A 167 -23.86 -37.38 13.67
C ALA A 167 -23.79 -38.30 14.90
N PHE A 168 -22.69 -38.28 15.66
CA PHE A 168 -22.57 -39.05 16.90
C PHE A 168 -23.51 -38.55 18.00
N GLN A 169 -23.70 -37.25 18.14
CA GLN A 169 -24.68 -36.69 19.08
C GLN A 169 -26.11 -37.09 18.70
N ALA A 170 -26.47 -37.01 17.43
CA ALA A 170 -27.78 -37.47 16.95
C ALA A 170 -27.98 -38.98 17.20
N ALA A 171 -27.01 -39.82 16.80
CA ALA A 171 -27.05 -41.27 17.04
C ALA A 171 -27.10 -41.61 18.54
N GLY A 172 -26.37 -40.87 19.36
CA GLY A 172 -26.40 -40.96 20.82
C GLY A 172 -27.75 -40.57 21.43
N GLN A 173 -28.44 -39.55 20.87
CA GLN A 173 -29.79 -39.18 21.26
C GLN A 173 -30.80 -40.28 20.91
N TYR A 174 -30.66 -40.92 19.75
CA TYR A 174 -31.47 -42.08 19.36
C TYR A 174 -31.19 -43.33 20.22
N ALA A 175 -29.91 -43.62 20.51
CA ALA A 175 -29.49 -44.77 21.33
C ALA A 175 -29.65 -44.54 22.84
N GLY A 176 -29.73 -43.30 23.31
CA GLY A 176 -29.98 -42.95 24.72
C GLY A 176 -31.40 -43.29 25.20
N SER A 177 -32.32 -43.59 24.26
CA SER A 177 -33.61 -44.23 24.56
C SER A 177 -33.50 -45.72 24.91
N SER A 178 -32.32 -46.34 24.71
CA SER A 178 -32.00 -47.74 25.00
C SER A 178 -30.68 -47.89 25.80
N GLY A 179 -30.54 -47.18 26.91
CA GLY A 179 -29.72 -47.62 28.07
C GLY A 179 -28.17 -47.72 27.93
N GLY A 180 -27.55 -47.26 26.84
CA GLY A 180 -26.10 -47.41 26.60
C GLY A 180 -25.30 -46.10 26.63
N GLY A 181 -25.26 -45.38 27.76
CA GLY A 181 -24.76 -43.99 27.84
C GLY A 181 -23.27 -43.77 28.14
N SER A 182 -22.41 -44.80 28.22
CA SER A 182 -21.06 -44.63 28.81
C SER A 182 -19.94 -44.24 27.83
N GLY A 183 -20.08 -44.50 26.51
CA GLY A 183 -19.02 -44.25 25.52
C GLY A 183 -18.97 -42.83 24.91
N ILE A 184 -20.03 -42.03 25.08
CA ILE A 184 -20.20 -40.74 24.39
C ILE A 184 -19.47 -39.59 25.11
N ASN A 185 -19.43 -39.60 26.44
CA ASN A 185 -18.82 -38.52 27.23
C ASN A 185 -17.29 -38.43 27.06
N SER A 186 -16.62 -39.58 26.91
CA SER A 186 -15.17 -39.65 26.66
C SER A 186 -14.76 -39.25 25.23
N PHE A 187 -15.67 -39.38 24.26
CA PHE A 187 -15.42 -38.89 22.90
C PHE A 187 -15.57 -37.37 22.83
N GLN A 188 -16.54 -36.80 23.54
CA GLN A 188 -16.83 -35.37 23.52
C GLN A 188 -15.68 -34.51 24.10
N SER A 189 -15.01 -34.97 25.15
CA SER A 189 -13.85 -34.27 25.73
C SER A 189 -12.58 -34.35 24.87
N ASN A 190 -12.30 -35.52 24.28
CA ASN A 190 -11.14 -35.72 23.39
C ASN A 190 -11.33 -35.04 22.03
N ALA A 191 -12.57 -35.02 21.50
CA ALA A 191 -12.89 -34.34 20.26
C ALA A 191 -12.80 -32.81 20.38
N GLY A 192 -13.15 -32.23 21.54
CA GLY A 192 -12.99 -30.79 21.81
C GLY A 192 -11.53 -30.33 21.76
N GLN A 193 -10.60 -31.12 22.33
CA GLN A 193 -9.16 -30.82 22.31
C GLN A 193 -8.54 -31.00 20.91
N ALA A 194 -8.98 -32.01 20.16
CA ALA A 194 -8.54 -32.23 18.77
C ALA A 194 -9.02 -31.13 17.83
N VAL A 195 -10.24 -30.61 18.02
CA VAL A 195 -10.78 -29.47 17.26
C VAL A 195 -10.01 -28.20 17.55
N ASP A 196 -9.71 -27.88 18.82
CA ASP A 196 -8.95 -26.68 19.17
C ASP A 196 -7.52 -26.72 18.58
N THR A 197 -6.86 -27.87 18.65
CA THR A 197 -5.50 -28.05 18.09
C THR A 197 -5.49 -27.97 16.56
N THR A 198 -6.46 -28.61 15.89
CA THR A 198 -6.57 -28.59 14.43
C THR A 198 -6.99 -27.22 13.92
N LEU A 199 -7.93 -26.55 14.59
CA LEU A 199 -8.36 -25.20 14.22
C LEU A 199 -7.19 -24.21 14.36
N ARG A 200 -6.38 -24.33 15.42
CA ARG A 200 -5.16 -23.51 15.59
C ARG A 200 -4.09 -23.79 14.55
N ALA A 201 -3.89 -25.03 14.12
CA ALA A 201 -2.94 -25.35 13.05
C ALA A 201 -3.41 -24.79 11.70
N THR A 202 -4.71 -24.80 11.48
CA THR A 202 -5.29 -24.56 10.17
C THR A 202 -5.71 -23.10 9.95
N ILE A 203 -6.01 -22.34 11.01
CA ILE A 203 -6.29 -20.89 10.92
C ILE A 203 -5.09 -20.09 10.40
N ASN A 204 -3.88 -20.63 10.55
CA ASN A 204 -2.60 -20.02 10.22
C ASN A 204 -2.19 -20.14 8.74
N VAL A 205 -2.98 -20.82 7.89
CA VAL A 205 -2.69 -20.82 6.44
C VAL A 205 -2.96 -19.41 5.89
N PRO A 206 -1.93 -18.67 5.43
CA PRO A 206 -2.12 -17.32 4.95
C PRO A 206 -2.88 -17.32 3.62
N PRO A 207 -3.68 -16.28 3.34
CA PRO A 207 -4.22 -16.09 2.00
C PRO A 207 -3.09 -15.78 1.04
N THR A 208 -3.32 -16.04 -0.24
CA THR A 208 -2.29 -15.86 -1.27
C THR A 208 -2.88 -15.13 -2.46
N LEU A 209 -2.07 -14.35 -3.16
CA LEU A 209 -2.48 -13.53 -4.27
C LEU A 209 -1.72 -13.95 -5.52
N LYS A 210 -2.47 -14.13 -6.60
CA LYS A 210 -1.94 -14.41 -7.92
C LYS A 210 -2.21 -13.24 -8.84
N LYS A 211 -1.19 -12.86 -9.61
CA LYS A 211 -1.29 -11.84 -10.65
C LYS A 211 -0.55 -12.32 -11.89
N ASN A 212 -1.14 -12.15 -13.06
CA ASN A 212 -0.56 -12.66 -14.29
C ASN A 212 0.53 -11.71 -14.82
N GLN A 213 1.44 -12.27 -15.60
CA GLN A 213 2.31 -11.50 -16.47
C GLN A 213 1.47 -10.75 -17.51
N GLY A 214 1.96 -9.59 -17.96
CA GLY A 214 1.26 -8.71 -18.88
C GLY A 214 0.28 -7.74 -18.20
N ASP A 215 -0.03 -7.94 -16.93
CA ASP A 215 -0.87 -7.02 -16.17
C ASP A 215 -0.19 -5.65 -16.02
N ALA A 216 -0.98 -4.59 -16.16
CA ALA A 216 -0.54 -3.25 -15.88
C ALA A 216 -0.42 -3.02 -14.37
N VAL A 217 0.66 -2.35 -14.01
CA VAL A 217 1.01 -1.95 -12.66
C VAL A 217 1.62 -0.56 -12.71
N SER A 218 1.70 0.09 -11.55
CA SER A 218 2.32 1.40 -11.45
C SER A 218 3.40 1.40 -10.39
N ILE A 219 4.31 2.34 -10.51
CA ILE A 219 5.34 2.62 -9.54
C ILE A 219 5.07 4.02 -9.02
N PHE A 220 4.90 4.16 -7.71
CA PHE A 220 4.77 5.47 -7.09
C PHE A 220 6.15 5.95 -6.66
N VAL A 221 6.73 6.91 -7.38
CA VAL A 221 8.10 7.38 -7.12
C VAL A 221 8.15 8.05 -5.73
N ALA A 222 8.94 7.47 -4.81
CA ALA A 222 9.02 7.92 -3.42
C ALA A 222 10.11 8.96 -3.15
N ARG A 223 10.96 9.26 -4.13
CA ARG A 223 12.09 10.19 -4.01
C ARG A 223 12.41 10.80 -5.38
N ASP A 224 13.01 11.97 -5.39
CA ASP A 224 13.51 12.56 -6.63
C ASP A 224 14.60 11.68 -7.25
N LEU A 225 14.50 11.45 -8.56
CA LEU A 225 15.47 10.70 -9.35
C LEU A 225 16.21 11.68 -10.25
N ASP A 226 17.49 11.92 -9.96
CA ASP A 226 18.34 12.85 -10.70
C ASP A 226 19.18 12.10 -11.74
N PHE A 227 19.10 12.54 -12.99
CA PHE A 227 19.85 11.99 -14.12
C PHE A 227 20.89 12.96 -14.68
N SER A 228 21.16 14.08 -14.00
CA SER A 228 22.11 15.10 -14.45
C SER A 228 23.55 14.60 -14.61
N ASP A 229 23.93 13.54 -13.90
CA ASP A 229 25.25 12.91 -14.04
C ASP A 229 25.36 11.98 -15.26
N VAL A 230 24.22 11.56 -15.85
CA VAL A 230 24.17 10.57 -16.93
C VAL A 230 23.79 11.20 -18.27
N TYR A 231 22.91 12.20 -18.26
CA TYR A 231 22.45 12.88 -19.47
C TYR A 231 22.97 14.31 -19.53
N ASP A 232 23.37 14.75 -20.73
CA ASP A 232 23.74 16.13 -21.03
C ASP A 232 22.86 16.69 -22.16
N LEU A 233 22.48 17.95 -22.06
CA LEU A 233 21.60 18.62 -23.01
C LEU A 233 22.42 19.40 -24.02
N ARG A 234 22.36 18.96 -25.29
CA ARG A 234 23.04 19.64 -26.39
C ARG A 234 22.07 20.48 -27.22
N ALA A 235 22.30 21.78 -27.28
CA ALA A 235 21.62 22.65 -28.23
C ALA A 235 22.03 22.31 -29.66
N ILE A 236 21.10 21.85 -30.48
CA ILE A 236 21.34 21.65 -31.92
C ILE A 236 21.13 22.99 -32.60
N ALA A 237 22.22 23.63 -33.04
CA ALA A 237 22.13 24.84 -33.85
C ALA A 237 21.51 24.50 -35.21
N VAL A 238 20.25 24.86 -35.42
CA VAL A 238 19.62 24.79 -36.73
C VAL A 238 20.21 25.90 -37.60
N ALA A 239 20.91 25.54 -38.67
CA ALA A 239 21.48 26.51 -39.61
C ALA A 239 20.37 27.44 -40.15
N PRO A 240 20.57 28.76 -40.19
CA PRO A 240 19.56 29.69 -40.70
C PRO A 240 19.28 29.38 -42.18
N ALA A 241 17.99 29.33 -42.54
CA ALA A 241 17.54 29.08 -43.90
C ALA A 241 18.19 30.07 -44.88
N PRO A 242 18.58 29.64 -46.10
CA PRO A 242 19.20 30.52 -47.07
C PRO A 242 18.23 31.66 -47.40
N GLN A 243 18.61 32.89 -47.00
CA GLN A 243 17.88 34.08 -47.39
C GLN A 243 17.97 34.18 -48.92
N HIS A 244 16.84 33.99 -49.60
CA HIS A 244 16.71 34.28 -51.02
C HIS A 244 17.12 35.74 -51.22
N ARG A 245 18.35 35.93 -51.71
CA ARG A 245 18.89 37.23 -52.12
C ARG A 245 17.97 37.76 -53.20
N GLN A 246 16.99 38.57 -52.81
CA GLN A 246 16.18 39.34 -53.75
C GLN A 246 17.18 40.15 -54.57
N ARG A 247 17.36 39.74 -55.83
CA ARG A 247 18.11 40.52 -56.81
C ARG A 247 17.45 41.88 -56.84
N ARG A 248 18.09 42.86 -56.22
CA ARG A 248 17.88 44.28 -56.48
C ARG A 248 17.94 44.43 -58.00
N ARG A 249 16.77 44.53 -58.65
CA ARG A 249 16.70 45.09 -59.99
C ARG A 249 16.96 46.56 -59.79
N ASP A 250 18.23 46.93 -59.91
CA ASP A 250 18.61 48.31 -60.11
C ASP A 250 18.04 48.73 -61.48
N ASN A 251 16.82 49.24 -61.49
CA ASN A 251 16.29 49.96 -62.64
C ASN A 251 16.94 51.35 -62.65
N ASN A 252 18.18 51.39 -63.16
CA ASN A 252 18.76 52.59 -63.69
C ASN A 252 18.51 52.61 -65.20
N ALA A 253 17.51 53.37 -65.63
CA ALA A 253 17.36 53.79 -67.01
C ALA A 253 16.97 55.27 -67.01
N THR A 254 18.02 56.09 -66.98
CA THR A 254 18.03 57.47 -67.42
C THR A 254 18.11 57.49 -68.94
N GLY A 255 17.38 58.40 -69.59
CA GLY A 255 17.74 58.96 -70.90
C GLY A 255 16.88 58.52 -72.09
N GLY A 256 16.16 59.49 -72.67
CA GLY A 256 15.52 59.39 -73.99
C GLY A 256 14.21 60.14 -74.07
#